data_AF-A0A3B0RIZ8-F1
#
_entry.id   AF-A0A3B0RIZ8-F1
#
_cell.length_a   1.000
_cell.length_b   1.000
_cell.length_c   1.000
_cell.angle_alpha   90.00
_cell.angle_beta   90.00
_cell.angle_gamma   90.00
#
_symmetry.space_group_name_H-M   'P 1'
#
loop_
_entity.id
_entity.type
_entity.pdbx_description
1 polymer ?
#
loop_
_entity_poly.entity_id
_entity_poly.type
_entity_poly.pdbx_seq_one_letter_code
_entity_poly.pdbx_strand_id
1 'polypeptide(L)'
;MKKNRQPIIPMKLLVLILAFAILPNLSYSQKDSNSENKEPLNIGFVLYTKSNTPGTLFARWNYSNAYSGPGIATGGPKESGYVGNYHVRYFYENGEFSDEYDLVIEKTGDFYDVSWLINGKVAAKGVGMEVENGLAVGWRRVID
;
A
#
# COMPACT_ATOMS: atom_id res chain seq x y z
N MET A 1 49.61 37.84 12.92
CA MET A 1 48.64 36.89 13.52
C MET A 1 47.94 37.56 14.69
N LYS A 2 46.63 37.37 14.82
CA LYS A 2 45.70 38.07 15.72
C LYS A 2 45.98 37.82 17.21
N LYS A 3 45.55 38.82 17.99
CA LYS A 3 45.80 39.12 19.42
C LYS A 3 45.16 38.13 20.41
N ASN A 4 45.89 37.91 21.50
CA ASN A 4 45.57 37.43 22.85
C ASN A 4 44.13 37.65 23.37
N ARG A 5 43.65 36.74 24.23
CA ARG A 5 43.51 36.93 25.71
C ARG A 5 42.84 35.72 26.37
N GLN A 6 43.47 35.15 27.41
CA GLN A 6 42.78 34.37 28.45
C GLN A 6 42.20 35.33 29.52
N PRO A 7 41.23 34.88 30.34
CA PRO A 7 41.57 34.63 31.75
C PRO A 7 40.84 33.44 32.41
N ILE A 8 41.46 33.00 33.50
CA ILE A 8 41.11 31.98 34.50
C ILE A 8 39.97 32.48 35.42
N ILE A 9 39.23 31.58 36.13
CA ILE A 9 38.59 31.68 37.50
C ILE A 9 37.41 30.65 37.62
N PRO A 10 37.05 30.03 38.78
CA PRO A 10 37.72 28.97 39.56
C PRO A 10 36.81 27.73 39.84
N MET A 11 37.28 26.80 40.68
CA MET A 11 36.55 25.61 41.17
C MET A 11 35.59 25.94 42.34
N LYS A 12 34.37 25.38 42.28
CA LYS A 12 33.42 24.97 43.36
C LYS A 12 31.99 25.51 43.15
N LEU A 13 31.08 24.63 42.73
CA LEU A 13 29.93 24.25 43.55
C LEU A 13 29.31 22.95 43.00
N LEU A 14 29.45 21.88 43.78
CA LEU A 14 28.71 20.64 43.63
C LEU A 14 27.25 20.91 43.99
N VAL A 15 26.32 20.72 43.05
CA VAL A 15 24.91 20.48 43.36
C VAL A 15 24.43 19.29 42.53
N LEU A 16 24.29 18.18 43.24
CA LEU A 16 23.60 16.97 42.84
C LEU A 16 22.09 17.25 42.89
N ILE A 17 21.38 17.16 41.77
CA ILE A 17 19.92 16.91 41.80
C ILE A 17 19.64 15.76 40.85
N LEU A 18 19.58 14.55 41.44
CA LEU A 18 18.71 13.50 40.96
C LEU A 18 17.28 14.03 41.05
N ALA A 19 16.66 14.23 39.90
CA ALA A 19 15.22 14.10 39.78
C ALA A 19 14.98 13.37 38.46
N PHE A 20 14.99 12.03 38.54
CA PHE A 20 14.21 11.20 37.64
C PHE A 20 12.75 11.63 37.81
N ALA A 21 12.34 12.64 37.04
CA ALA A 21 10.93 12.85 36.79
C ALA A 21 10.52 11.70 35.88
N ILE A 22 9.99 10.67 36.54
CA ILE A 22 9.22 9.58 35.96
C ILE A 22 8.13 10.26 35.15
N LEU A 23 8.37 10.47 33.86
CA LEU A 23 7.28 10.68 32.93
C LEU A 23 6.42 9.43 33.09
N PRO A 24 5.12 9.53 33.44
CA PRO A 24 4.26 8.39 33.27
C PRO A 24 4.40 8.05 31.79
N ASN A 25 4.90 6.85 31.50
CA ASN A 25 4.66 6.21 30.23
C ASN A 25 3.16 6.45 29.99
N LEU A 26 2.79 7.21 28.95
CA LEU A 26 1.52 6.94 28.32
C LEU A 26 1.69 5.53 27.76
N SER A 27 1.47 4.55 28.62
CA SER A 27 1.04 3.24 28.23
C SER A 27 -0.20 3.52 27.40
N TYR A 28 -0.02 3.51 26.08
CA TYR A 28 -1.13 3.33 25.18
C TYR A 28 -1.78 2.03 25.62
N SER A 29 -2.82 2.16 26.43
CA SER A 29 -3.69 1.05 26.77
C SER A 29 -4.25 0.62 25.42
N GLN A 30 -3.69 -0.46 24.87
CA GLN A 30 -4.46 -1.30 23.97
C GLN A 30 -5.67 -1.71 24.79
N LYS A 31 -6.75 -0.97 24.60
CA LYS A 31 -8.03 -1.35 25.13
C LYS A 31 -8.38 -2.64 24.40
N ASP A 32 -8.27 -3.74 25.12
CA ASP A 32 -8.79 -5.03 24.72
C ASP A 32 -10.24 -4.86 24.26
N SER A 33 -10.43 -4.86 22.94
CA SER A 33 -11.70 -5.20 22.34
C SER A 33 -11.52 -6.61 21.79
N ASN A 34 -12.03 -7.59 22.55
CA ASN A 34 -12.54 -8.86 22.07
C ASN A 34 -11.95 -9.30 20.71
N SER A 35 -10.90 -10.12 20.73
CA SER A 35 -10.43 -10.81 19.53
C SER A 35 -11.47 -11.87 19.13
N GLU A 36 -12.62 -11.43 18.64
CA GLU A 36 -13.37 -12.23 17.70
C GLU A 36 -12.41 -12.55 16.57
N ASN A 37 -12.17 -13.84 16.35
CA ASN A 37 -11.43 -14.36 15.21
C ASN A 37 -12.25 -14.04 13.96
N LYS A 38 -12.20 -12.78 13.53
CA LYS A 38 -13.05 -12.25 12.47
C LYS A 38 -12.39 -12.61 11.17
N GLU A 39 -12.96 -13.59 10.50
CA GLU A 39 -12.56 -13.98 9.14
C GLU A 39 -12.37 -12.72 8.28
N PRO A 40 -11.23 -12.60 7.59
CA PRO A 40 -10.95 -11.42 6.78
C PRO A 40 -12.06 -11.24 5.73
N LEU A 41 -12.49 -10.00 5.53
CA LEU A 41 -13.47 -9.66 4.49
C LEU A 41 -12.88 -10.07 3.14
N ASN A 42 -13.59 -10.92 2.40
CA ASN A 42 -13.23 -11.26 1.03
C ASN A 42 -13.61 -10.11 0.07
N ILE A 43 -13.01 -8.95 0.31
CA ILE A 43 -13.17 -7.72 -0.47
C ILE A 43 -11.82 -7.03 -0.51
N GLY A 44 -11.45 -6.56 -1.68
CA GLY A 44 -10.30 -5.70 -1.88
C GLY A 44 -10.62 -4.54 -2.80
N PHE A 45 -9.64 -3.66 -2.91
CA PHE A 45 -9.67 -2.49 -3.78
C PHE A 45 -8.34 -2.38 -4.52
N VAL A 46 -8.37 -1.91 -5.75
CA VAL A 46 -7.16 -1.52 -6.47
C VAL A 46 -7.43 -0.28 -7.31
N LEU A 47 -6.49 0.65 -7.28
CA LEU A 47 -6.44 1.78 -8.20
C LEU A 47 -5.34 1.52 -9.23
N TYR A 48 -5.71 1.44 -10.49
CA TYR A 48 -4.76 1.43 -11.59
C TYR A 48 -4.56 2.83 -12.16
N THR A 49 -3.31 3.20 -12.40
CA THR A 49 -2.97 4.45 -13.09
C THR A 49 -2.08 4.17 -14.27
N LYS A 50 -2.22 4.95 -15.34
CA LYS A 50 -1.36 4.82 -16.52
C LYS A 50 0.05 5.24 -16.16
N SER A 51 1.03 4.48 -16.62
CA SER A 51 2.44 4.86 -16.53
C SER A 51 2.88 5.64 -17.77
N ASN A 52 4.13 6.12 -17.77
CA ASN A 52 4.74 6.78 -18.94
C ASN A 52 5.16 5.78 -20.05
N THR A 53 5.00 4.47 -19.82
CA THR A 53 5.33 3.43 -20.79
C THR A 53 4.03 2.83 -21.35
N PRO A 54 3.83 2.82 -22.69
CA PRO A 54 2.64 2.22 -23.29
C PRO A 54 2.49 0.74 -22.93
N GLY A 55 1.26 0.29 -22.67
CA GLY A 55 0.98 -1.08 -22.27
C GLY A 55 1.33 -1.42 -20.82
N THR A 56 1.65 -0.43 -19.98
CA THR A 56 1.94 -0.64 -18.57
C THR A 56 1.11 0.26 -17.64
N LEU A 57 0.65 -0.30 -16.53
CA LEU A 57 -0.11 0.37 -15.47
C LEU A 57 0.60 0.23 -14.13
N PHE A 58 0.52 1.25 -13.29
CA PHE A 58 0.82 1.12 -11.87
C PHE A 58 -0.45 0.70 -11.12
N ALA A 59 -0.28 0.01 -9.99
CA ALA A 59 -1.36 -0.37 -9.11
C ALA A 59 -1.07 0.05 -7.66
N ARG A 60 -2.12 0.43 -6.94
CA ARG A 60 -2.15 0.52 -5.47
C ARG A 60 -3.32 -0.32 -4.96
N TRP A 61 -3.04 -1.35 -4.18
CA TRP A 61 -4.02 -2.36 -3.82
C TRP A 61 -4.18 -2.53 -2.32
N ASN A 62 -5.34 -3.02 -1.90
CA ASN A 62 -5.65 -3.45 -0.55
C ASN A 62 -6.53 -4.71 -0.58
N TYR A 63 -6.41 -5.57 0.42
CA TYR A 63 -7.30 -6.69 0.69
C TYR A 63 -7.68 -6.75 2.18
N SER A 64 -8.98 -6.82 2.47
CA SER A 64 -9.55 -6.92 3.82
C SER A 64 -9.10 -5.82 4.81
N ASN A 65 -8.57 -4.68 4.34
CA ASN A 65 -7.88 -3.69 5.18
C ASN A 65 -6.70 -4.26 5.99
N ALA A 66 -6.22 -5.48 5.66
CA ALA A 66 -5.16 -6.18 6.37
C ALA A 66 -3.86 -6.22 5.55
N TYR A 67 -3.99 -6.24 4.22
CA TYR A 67 -2.86 -6.32 3.30
C TYR A 67 -2.96 -5.20 2.28
N SER A 68 -1.83 -4.59 1.92
CA SER A 68 -1.76 -3.57 0.87
C SER A 68 -0.37 -3.49 0.26
N GLY A 69 -0.29 -2.80 -0.87
CA GLY A 69 0.99 -2.37 -1.41
C GLY A 69 0.92 -1.87 -2.85
N PRO A 70 2.08 -1.71 -3.50
CA PRO A 70 2.16 -1.36 -4.90
C PRO A 70 1.99 -2.58 -5.81
N GLY A 71 1.76 -2.32 -7.09
CA GLY A 71 1.87 -3.32 -8.15
C GLY A 71 2.18 -2.69 -9.50
N ILE A 72 2.52 -3.54 -10.46
CA ILE A 72 2.80 -3.16 -11.84
C ILE A 72 2.16 -4.17 -12.79
N ALA A 73 1.38 -3.67 -13.74
CA ALA A 73 0.82 -4.45 -14.84
C ALA A 73 1.58 -4.13 -16.13
N THR A 74 1.90 -5.15 -16.92
CA THR A 74 2.70 -5.03 -18.13
C THR A 74 2.17 -5.89 -19.26
N GLY A 75 2.58 -5.60 -20.51
CA GLY A 75 2.19 -6.39 -21.67
C GLY A 75 0.80 -6.08 -22.23
N GLY A 76 0.14 -5.05 -21.69
CA GLY A 76 -1.15 -4.59 -22.20
C GLY A 76 -1.08 -3.88 -23.55
N PRO A 77 -2.25 -3.53 -24.10
CA PRO A 77 -2.34 -2.80 -25.36
C PRO A 77 -1.58 -1.48 -25.29
N LYS A 78 -0.92 -1.13 -26.40
CA LYS A 78 -0.22 0.15 -26.56
C LYS A 78 -1.17 1.32 -26.81
N GLU A 79 -2.42 1.01 -27.13
CA GLU A 79 -3.50 1.94 -27.35
C GLU A 79 -3.88 2.65 -26.04
N SER A 80 -4.45 3.84 -26.15
CA SER A 80 -4.85 4.62 -24.99
C SER A 80 -6.04 3.98 -24.27
N GLY A 81 -5.92 3.68 -22.98
CA GLY A 81 -7.03 3.18 -22.17
C GLY A 81 -6.58 2.25 -21.06
N TYR A 82 -7.53 1.54 -20.47
CA TYR A 82 -7.29 0.46 -19.50
C TYR A 82 -7.69 -0.92 -20.03
N VAL A 83 -8.49 -0.99 -21.09
CA VAL A 83 -8.98 -2.25 -21.67
C VAL A 83 -7.80 -3.04 -22.22
N GLY A 84 -7.73 -4.33 -21.88
CA GLY A 84 -6.72 -5.24 -22.40
C GLY A 84 -6.34 -6.36 -21.45
N ASN A 85 -5.37 -7.15 -21.93
CA ASN A 85 -4.78 -8.26 -21.18
C ASN A 85 -3.38 -7.87 -20.72
N TYR A 86 -3.10 -8.02 -19.43
CA TYR A 86 -1.82 -7.67 -18.81
C TYR A 86 -1.29 -8.85 -17.98
N HIS A 87 0.01 -8.87 -17.74
CA HIS A 87 0.60 -9.61 -16.62
C HIS A 87 0.80 -8.64 -15.47
N VAL A 88 0.18 -8.89 -14.31
CA VAL A 88 0.28 -8.01 -13.13
C VAL A 88 1.01 -8.69 -11.98
N ARG A 89 1.93 -7.94 -11.35
CA ARG A 89 2.64 -8.34 -10.14
C ARG A 89 2.33 -7.38 -9.00
N TYR A 90 2.02 -7.92 -7.84
CA TYR A 90 1.73 -7.19 -6.61
C TYR A 90 2.81 -7.45 -5.57
N PHE A 91 3.05 -6.41 -4.78
CA PHE A 91 4.01 -6.43 -3.68
C PHE A 91 3.33 -5.90 -2.42
N TYR A 92 3.80 -6.33 -1.26
CA TYR A 92 3.47 -5.71 0.01
C TYR A 92 4.19 -4.35 0.16
N GLU A 93 3.78 -3.55 1.14
CA GLU A 93 4.39 -2.23 1.39
C GLU A 93 5.91 -2.28 1.65
N ASN A 94 6.42 -3.39 2.21
CA ASN A 94 7.86 -3.61 2.41
C ASN A 94 8.61 -3.98 1.12
N GLY A 95 7.92 -4.09 -0.02
CA GLY A 95 8.47 -4.46 -1.32
C GLY A 95 8.59 -5.96 -1.56
N GLU A 96 8.21 -6.81 -0.59
CA GLU A 96 8.17 -8.25 -0.78
C GLU A 96 7.07 -8.64 -1.79
N PHE A 97 7.35 -9.65 -2.60
CA PHE A 97 6.39 -10.19 -3.54
C PHE A 97 5.15 -10.75 -2.81
N SER A 98 3.96 -10.39 -3.29
CA SER A 98 2.69 -10.94 -2.79
C SER A 98 2.19 -12.01 -3.75
N ASP A 99 1.74 -11.59 -4.93
CA ASP A 99 1.06 -12.44 -5.89
C ASP A 99 1.23 -11.90 -7.32
N GLU A 100 0.98 -12.75 -8.31
CA GLU A 100 0.89 -12.35 -9.72
C GLU A 100 -0.24 -13.05 -10.46
N TYR A 101 -0.74 -12.40 -11.51
CA TYR A 101 -1.91 -12.84 -12.25
C TYR A 101 -1.83 -12.45 -13.72
N ASP A 102 -2.49 -13.23 -14.57
CA ASP A 102 -2.99 -12.72 -15.84
C ASP A 102 -4.21 -11.82 -15.53
N LEU A 103 -4.14 -10.55 -15.89
CA LEU A 103 -5.16 -9.54 -15.64
C LEU A 103 -5.90 -9.23 -16.94
N VAL A 104 -7.22 -9.34 -16.90
CA VAL A 104 -8.10 -9.00 -18.02
C VAL A 104 -9.00 -7.85 -17.59
N ILE A 105 -8.96 -6.74 -18.34
CA ILE A 105 -9.81 -5.57 -18.13
C ILE A 105 -10.68 -5.38 -19.37
N GLU A 106 -11.99 -5.43 -19.20
CA GLU A 106 -13.00 -5.26 -20.25
C GLU A 106 -13.91 -4.09 -19.91
N LYS A 107 -14.32 -3.31 -20.91
CA LYS A 107 -15.25 -2.18 -20.71
C LYS A 107 -16.67 -2.64 -20.97
N THR A 108 -17.55 -2.45 -19.98
CA THR A 108 -18.96 -2.83 -20.00
C THR A 108 -19.81 -1.59 -19.73
N GLY A 109 -20.15 -0.86 -20.81
CA GLY A 109 -20.82 0.43 -20.71
C GLY A 109 -19.91 1.50 -20.11
N ASP A 110 -20.38 2.12 -19.02
CA ASP A 110 -19.61 3.12 -18.26
C ASP A 110 -18.68 2.50 -17.20
N PHE A 111 -18.80 1.19 -16.98
CA PHE A 111 -18.02 0.43 -15.99
C PHE A 111 -17.03 -0.51 -16.68
N TYR A 112 -16.24 -1.19 -15.84
CA TYR A 112 -15.26 -2.17 -16.26
C TYR A 112 -15.49 -3.48 -15.52
N ASP A 113 -15.44 -4.59 -16.25
CA ASP A 113 -15.28 -5.91 -15.67
C ASP A 113 -13.79 -6.24 -15.62
N VAL A 114 -13.32 -6.71 -14.46
CA VAL A 114 -11.91 -7.01 -14.24
C VAL A 114 -11.77 -8.41 -13.67
N SER A 115 -10.92 -9.23 -14.30
CA SER A 115 -10.65 -10.59 -13.88
C SER A 115 -9.16 -10.81 -13.66
N TRP A 116 -8.81 -11.51 -12.59
CA TRP A 116 -7.47 -11.98 -12.31
C TRP A 116 -7.45 -13.49 -12.43
N LEU A 117 -6.55 -14.02 -13.25
CA LEU A 117 -6.47 -15.43 -13.57
C LEU A 117 -5.14 -16.03 -13.12
N ILE A 118 -5.20 -17.29 -12.72
CA ILE A 118 -4.05 -18.15 -12.48
C ILE A 118 -4.21 -19.37 -13.40
N ASN A 119 -3.25 -19.60 -14.29
CA ASN A 119 -3.28 -20.70 -15.25
C ASN A 119 -4.59 -20.75 -16.07
N GLY A 120 -5.07 -19.58 -16.52
CA GLY A 120 -6.31 -19.44 -17.29
C GLY A 120 -7.61 -19.63 -16.51
N LYS A 121 -7.57 -19.85 -15.19
CA LYS A 121 -8.76 -19.94 -14.32
C LYS A 121 -8.93 -18.66 -13.52
N VAL A 122 -10.16 -18.15 -13.44
CA VAL A 122 -10.47 -16.92 -12.70
C VAL A 122 -10.32 -17.13 -11.20
N ALA A 123 -9.35 -16.46 -10.59
CA ALA A 123 -9.07 -16.48 -9.15
C ALA A 123 -9.75 -15.32 -8.41
N ALA A 124 -9.94 -14.18 -9.08
CA ALA A 124 -10.67 -13.03 -8.53
C ALA A 124 -11.44 -12.29 -9.63
N LYS A 125 -12.51 -11.61 -9.21
CA LYS A 125 -13.33 -10.74 -10.08
C LYS A 125 -13.57 -9.40 -9.41
N GLY A 126 -13.71 -8.37 -10.22
CA GLY A 126 -13.97 -7.02 -9.77
C GLY A 126 -14.74 -6.21 -10.79
N VAL A 127 -15.31 -5.11 -10.30
CA VAL A 127 -16.00 -4.09 -11.10
C VAL A 127 -15.33 -2.76 -10.83
N GLY A 128 -15.07 -2.01 -11.89
CA GLY A 128 -14.38 -0.74 -11.82
C GLY A 128 -15.06 0.40 -12.55
N MET A 129 -14.62 1.61 -12.25
CA MET A 129 -14.98 2.82 -12.95
C MET A 129 -13.76 3.73 -13.10
N GLU A 130 -13.72 4.48 -14.20
CA GLU A 130 -12.72 5.54 -14.33
C GLU A 130 -13.01 6.66 -13.33
N VAL A 131 -11.96 7.11 -12.67
CA VAL A 131 -11.88 8.31 -11.84
C VAL A 131 -10.84 9.24 -12.46
N GLU A 132 -10.76 10.50 -12.00
CA GLU A 132 -9.95 11.56 -12.62
C GLU A 132 -8.54 11.11 -13.07
N ASN A 133 -7.85 10.29 -12.26
CA ASN A 133 -6.48 9.86 -12.52
C ASN A 133 -6.27 8.34 -12.56
N GLY A 134 -7.33 7.54 -12.74
CA GLY A 134 -7.18 6.10 -12.65
C GLY A 134 -8.43 5.28 -12.97
N LEU A 135 -8.27 3.97 -12.93
CA LEU A 135 -9.36 3.00 -12.90
C LEU A 135 -9.44 2.44 -11.48
N ALA A 136 -10.49 2.80 -10.74
CA ALA A 136 -10.76 2.31 -9.39
C ALA A 136 -11.59 1.03 -9.48
N VAL A 137 -11.14 -0.06 -8.86
CA VAL A 137 -11.77 -1.39 -8.96
C VAL A 137 -11.97 -1.98 -7.57
N GLY A 138 -13.23 -2.26 -7.23
CA GLY A 138 -13.57 -3.14 -6.11
C GLY A 138 -13.53 -4.59 -6.57
N TRP A 139 -12.92 -5.47 -5.79
CA TRP A 139 -12.75 -6.88 -6.18
C TRP A 139 -12.96 -7.85 -5.02
N ARG A 140 -13.17 -9.12 -5.34
CA ARG A 140 -13.20 -10.23 -4.39
C ARG A 140 -12.55 -11.47 -4.98
N ARG A 141 -12.03 -12.36 -4.14
CA ARG A 141 -11.62 -13.69 -4.58
C ARG A 141 -12.83 -14.54 -4.93
N VAL A 142 -12.68 -15.36 -5.95
CA VAL A 142 -13.59 -16.48 -6.23
C VAL A 142 -13.12 -17.60 -5.30
N ILE A 143 -13.82 -17.76 -4.19
CA ILE A 143 -13.63 -18.89 -3.27
C ILE A 143 -14.43 -20.05 -3.86
N ASP A 144 -13.83 -21.25 -3.91
CA ASP A 144 -14.56 -22.49 -4.20
C ASP A 144 -15.61 -22.79 -3.10
#